data_AF-A0A838PMG1-F1
#
_entry.id   AF-A0A838PMG1-F1
#
_cell.length_a   1.000
_cell.length_b   1.000
_cell.length_c   1.000
_cell.angle_alpha   90.00
_cell.angle_beta   90.00
_cell.angle_gamma   90.00
#
_symmetry.space_group_name_H-M   'P 1'
#
loop_
_entity.id
_entity.type
_entity.pdbx_description
1 polymer ?
#
loop_
_entity_poly.entity_id
_entity_poly.type
_entity_poly.pdbx_seq_one_letter_code
_entity_poly.pdbx_strand_id
1 'polypeptide(L)'
;MWCVKVSDSQRNALRALLGAQGELGSSLTGALEALDYARWDDLPEAVLPWEDVTSMAAAQGVDEADVVWDLAAGMVPPAERPQAA
;
A
#
# COMPACT_ATOMS: atom_id res chain seq x y z
N MET A 1 -13.13 2.60 -9.46
CA MET A 1 -12.52 3.04 -8.20
C MET A 1 -12.24 4.52 -8.30
N TRP A 2 -12.62 5.33 -7.31
CA TRP A 2 -12.44 6.78 -7.35
C TRP A 2 -11.29 7.14 -6.40
N CYS A 3 -10.26 7.77 -6.92
CA CYS A 3 -9.14 8.26 -6.11
C CYS A 3 -9.27 9.78 -5.98
N VAL A 4 -9.19 10.28 -4.76
CA VAL A 4 -9.18 11.71 -4.46
C VAL A 4 -7.88 12.07 -3.76
N LYS A 5 -7.24 13.15 -4.20
CA LYS A 5 -6.06 13.69 -3.55
C LYS A 5 -6.49 14.73 -2.53
N VAL A 6 -6.18 14.51 -1.27
CA VAL A 6 -6.46 15.44 -0.16
C VAL A 6 -5.15 15.78 0.56
N SER A 7 -5.04 17.00 1.06
CA SER A 7 -3.95 17.38 1.98
C SER A 7 -4.19 16.81 3.37
N ASP A 8 -3.16 16.80 4.24
CA ASP A 8 -3.32 16.36 5.63
C ASP A 8 -4.39 17.15 6.38
N SER A 9 -4.43 18.47 6.18
CA SER A 9 -5.46 19.32 6.78
C SER A 9 -6.87 18.93 6.31
N GLN A 10 -7.02 18.57 5.03
CA GLN A 10 -8.30 18.12 4.48
C GLN A 10 -8.68 16.73 5.02
N ARG A 11 -7.74 15.80 5.10
CA ARG A 11 -7.94 14.47 5.71
C ARG A 11 -8.35 14.59 7.17
N ASN A 12 -7.63 15.40 7.95
CA ASN A 12 -7.90 15.60 9.37
C ASN A 12 -9.26 16.27 9.61
N ALA A 13 -9.64 17.25 8.76
CA ALA A 13 -10.97 17.84 8.80
C ALA A 13 -12.07 16.81 8.50
N LEU A 14 -11.87 15.97 7.48
CA LEU A 14 -12.83 14.94 7.12
C LEU A 14 -13.00 13.89 8.23
N ARG A 15 -11.88 13.47 8.84
CA ARG A 15 -11.88 12.59 10.01
C ARG A 15 -12.66 13.20 11.18
N ALA A 16 -12.45 14.47 11.48
CA ALA A 16 -13.16 15.17 12.56
C ALA A 16 -14.67 15.27 12.29
N LEU A 17 -15.05 15.54 11.03
CA LEU A 17 -16.46 15.58 10.60
C LEU A 17 -17.15 14.22 10.75
N LEU A 18 -16.47 13.14 10.36
CA LEU A 18 -16.98 11.78 10.53
C LEU A 18 -17.07 11.40 12.01
N GLY A 19 -16.08 11.75 12.82
CA GLY A 19 -16.14 11.51 14.27
C GLY A 19 -17.27 12.27 14.99
N ALA A 20 -17.65 13.44 14.48
CA ALA A 20 -18.73 14.25 15.05
C ALA A 20 -20.14 13.76 14.67
N GLN A 21 -20.28 12.91 13.64
CA GLN A 21 -21.58 12.39 13.19
C GLN A 21 -22.23 11.40 14.17
N GLY A 22 -21.47 10.79 15.08
CA GLY A 22 -21.99 9.78 16.01
C GLY A 22 -22.00 8.38 15.40
N GLU A 23 -23.17 7.73 15.29
CA GLU A 23 -23.27 6.40 14.68
C GLU A 23 -23.04 6.46 13.17
N LEU A 24 -21.91 5.89 12.73
CA LEU A 24 -21.55 5.78 11.33
C LEU A 24 -22.12 4.49 10.74
N GLY A 25 -22.79 4.58 9.59
CA GLY A 25 -23.09 3.41 8.78
C GLY A 25 -21.82 2.74 8.24
N SER A 26 -21.96 1.54 7.67
CA SER A 26 -20.84 0.73 7.16
C SER A 26 -19.95 1.49 6.16
N SER A 27 -20.54 2.27 5.25
CA SER A 27 -19.79 3.06 4.27
C SER A 27 -18.92 4.16 4.90
N LEU A 28 -19.45 4.88 5.90
CA LEU A 28 -18.69 5.96 6.56
C LEU A 28 -17.65 5.40 7.53
N THR A 29 -17.92 4.23 8.10
CA THR A 29 -16.93 3.47 8.90
C THR A 29 -15.73 3.09 8.03
N GLY A 30 -15.98 2.48 6.86
CA GLY A 30 -14.90 2.14 5.93
C GLY A 30 -14.15 3.37 5.39
N ALA A 31 -14.85 4.48 5.17
CA ALA A 31 -14.20 5.74 4.80
C ALA A 31 -13.28 6.28 5.91
N LEU A 32 -13.71 6.20 7.17
CA LEU A 32 -12.90 6.61 8.33
C LEU A 32 -11.63 5.74 8.45
N GLU A 33 -11.76 4.42 8.31
CA GLU A 33 -10.62 3.50 8.32
C GLU A 33 -9.64 3.80 7.17
N ALA A 34 -10.15 4.06 5.96
CA ALA A 34 -9.31 4.41 4.82
C ALA A 34 -8.54 5.73 5.05
N LEU A 35 -9.14 6.72 5.71
CA LEU A 35 -8.45 7.96 6.10
C LEU A 35 -7.35 7.71 7.13
N ASP A 36 -7.57 6.77 8.04
CA ASP A 36 -6.57 6.40 9.06
C ASP A 36 -5.37 5.69 8.45
N TYR A 37 -5.58 4.85 7.44
CA TYR A 37 -4.49 4.21 6.68
C TYR A 37 -3.81 5.11 5.65
N ALA A 38 -4.42 6.22 5.26
CA ALA A 38 -3.85 7.15 4.28
C ALA A 38 -2.67 7.99 4.83
N ARG A 39 -2.23 7.76 6.08
CA ARG A 39 -1.10 8.45 6.69
C ARG A 39 0.22 7.75 6.35
N TRP A 40 0.68 7.97 5.11
CA TRP A 40 1.93 7.41 4.62
C TRP A 40 3.16 8.00 5.32
N ASP A 41 3.07 9.23 5.87
CA ASP A 41 4.18 9.90 6.56
C ASP A 41 4.51 9.35 7.97
N ASP A 42 3.59 8.59 8.59
CA ASP A 42 3.83 7.94 9.90
C ASP A 42 4.39 6.52 9.77
N LEU A 43 4.51 6.01 8.54
CA LEU A 43 5.25 4.78 8.32
C LEU A 43 6.71 5.11 8.61
N PRO A 44 7.42 4.31 9.43
CA PRO A 44 8.87 4.45 9.56
C PRO A 44 9.45 4.48 8.15
N GLU A 45 10.49 5.29 7.88
CA GLU A 45 11.19 5.35 6.59
C GLU A 45 11.34 3.93 6.04
N ALA A 46 10.37 3.52 5.22
CA ALA A 46 10.18 2.13 4.89
C ALA A 46 11.13 1.92 3.73
N VAL A 47 12.38 1.67 4.08
CA VAL A 47 13.41 1.36 3.11
C VAL A 47 13.08 -0.04 2.62
N LEU A 48 12.35 -0.12 1.52
CA LEU A 48 12.31 -1.33 0.72
C LEU A 48 13.76 -1.63 0.29
N PRO A 49 14.19 -2.90 0.31
CA PRO A 49 15.50 -3.29 -0.18
C PRO A 49 15.52 -3.18 -1.71
N TRP A 50 15.55 -1.96 -2.23
CA TRP A 50 15.35 -1.67 -3.65
C TRP A 50 16.38 -2.38 -4.53
N GLU A 51 17.63 -2.54 -4.05
CA GLU A 51 18.65 -3.32 -4.76
C GLU A 51 18.21 -4.78 -4.98
N ASP A 52 17.63 -5.41 -3.94
CA ASP A 52 17.11 -6.78 -4.03
C ASP A 52 15.87 -6.84 -4.93
N VAL A 53 14.97 -5.86 -4.81
CA VAL A 53 13.76 -5.76 -5.65
C VAL A 53 14.14 -5.64 -7.13
N THR A 54 15.06 -4.75 -7.48
CA THR A 54 15.54 -4.57 -8.86
C THR A 54 16.21 -5.85 -9.37
N SER A 55 17.04 -6.51 -8.55
CA SER A 55 17.70 -7.77 -8.92
C SER A 55 16.67 -8.89 -9.16
N MET A 56 15.66 -8.99 -8.30
CA MET A 56 14.60 -9.99 -8.41
C MET A 56 13.70 -9.74 -9.63
N ALA A 57 13.36 -8.48 -9.91
CA ALA A 57 12.57 -8.09 -11.06
C ALA A 57 13.28 -8.46 -12.36
N ALA A 58 14.58 -8.16 -12.45
CA ALA A 58 15.42 -8.53 -13.60
C ALA A 58 15.54 -10.06 -13.77
N ALA A 59 15.74 -10.80 -12.68
CA ALA A 59 15.86 -12.26 -12.73
C ALA A 59 14.55 -12.95 -13.16
N GLN A 60 13.40 -12.39 -12.79
CA GLN A 60 12.08 -12.95 -13.08
C GLN A 60 11.45 -12.40 -14.36
N GLY A 61 11.97 -11.30 -14.91
CA GLY A 61 11.41 -10.62 -16.08
C GLY A 61 10.07 -9.94 -15.80
N VAL A 62 9.88 -9.41 -14.58
CA VAL A 62 8.66 -8.71 -14.12
C VAL A 62 8.98 -7.27 -13.72
N ASP A 63 7.95 -6.47 -13.44
CA ASP A 63 8.14 -5.11 -12.93
C ASP A 63 8.49 -5.10 -11.43
N GLU A 64 9.19 -4.07 -10.97
CA GLU A 64 9.53 -3.90 -9.56
C GLU A 64 8.27 -3.86 -8.66
N ALA A 65 7.16 -3.32 -9.18
CA ALA A 65 5.89 -3.32 -8.46
C ALA A 65 5.36 -4.74 -8.20
N ASP A 66 5.53 -5.66 -9.16
CA ASP A 66 5.11 -7.06 -9.00
C ASP A 66 5.92 -7.75 -7.89
N VAL A 67 7.23 -7.49 -7.84
CA VAL A 67 8.12 -8.01 -6.79
C VAL A 67 7.74 -7.46 -5.41
N VAL A 68 7.47 -6.16 -5.31
CA VAL A 68 7.02 -5.55 -4.04
C VAL A 68 5.71 -6.16 -3.58
N TRP A 69 4.78 -6.43 -4.50
CA TRP A 69 3.52 -7.10 -4.18
C TRP A 69 3.71 -8.53 -3.68
N ASP A 70 4.58 -9.31 -4.31
CA ASP A 70 4.88 -10.68 -3.88
C ASP A 70 5.54 -10.72 -2.49
N LEU A 71 6.50 -9.83 -2.24
CA LEU A 71 7.16 -9.70 -0.94
C LEU A 71 6.18 -9.29 0.17
N ALA A 72 5.31 -8.31 -0.11
CA ALA A 72 4.29 -7.85 0.83
C ALA A 72 3.23 -8.93 1.13
N ALA A 73 2.95 -9.81 0.17
CA ALA A 73 2.03 -10.94 0.33
C ALA A 73 2.63 -12.12 1.13
N GLY A 74 3.90 -12.03 1.55
CA GLY A 74 4.59 -13.09 2.30
C GLY A 74 4.96 -14.31 1.45
N MET A 75 5.03 -14.16 0.13
CA MET A 75 5.36 -15.26 -0.78
C MET A 75 6.88 -15.47 -0.82
N VAL A 76 7.33 -16.69 -0.53
CA VAL A 76 8.72 -17.12 -0.77
C VAL A 76 8.96 -17.09 -2.28
N PRO A 77 9.99 -16.39 -2.79
CA PRO A 77 10.20 -16.29 -4.23
C PRO A 77 10.36 -17.68 -4.84
N PRO A 78 9.74 -17.95 -6.00
CA PRO A 78 9.82 -19.27 -6.62
C PRO A 78 11.26 -19.57 -6.99
N ALA A 79 11.78 -20.71 -6.53
CA ALA A 79 13.08 -21.23 -6.92
C ALA A 79 13.22 -21.20 -8.45
N GLU A 80 14.38 -20.72 -8.92
CA GLU A 80 14.75 -20.52 -10.32
C GLU A 80 14.10 -21.56 -11.24
N ARG A 81 13.21 -21.11 -12.13
CA ARG A 81 12.74 -21.95 -13.22
C ARG A 81 13.94 -22.24 -14.15
N PRO A 82 14.28 -23.51 -14.42
CA PRO A 82 15.38 -23.83 -15.31
C PRO A 82 15.10 -23.21 -16.68
N GLN A 83 16.04 -22.42 -17.21
CA GLN A 83 15.97 -21.92 -18.58
C GLN A 83 15.91 -23.13 -19.52
N ALA A 84 14.83 -23.23 -20.28
CA ALA A 84 14.69 -24.23 -21.32
C ALA A 84 15.75 -24.00 -22.40
N ALA A 85 16.51 -25.07 -22.70
CA ALA A 85 17.59 -25.13 -23.68
C ALA A 85 17.11 -24.96 -25.13
#